data_AF-A0A2V7I0W1-F1
#
_entry.id   AF-A0A2V7I0W1-F1
#
_cell.length_a   1.000
_cell.length_b   1.000
_cell.length_c   1.000
_cell.angle_alpha   90.00
_cell.angle_beta   90.00
_cell.angle_gamma   90.00
#
_symmetry.space_group_name_H-M   'P 1'
#
loop_
_entity.id
_entity.type
_entity.pdbx_description
1 polymer ?
#
loop_
_entity_poly.entity_id
_entity_poly.type
_entity_poly.pdbx_seq_one_letter_code
_entity_poly.pdbx_strand_id
1 'polypeptide(L)' 'ELPINDFMTRNGRIREDGRVIRDMYLMQVKTPEESKSEWDLAKIVATIPGEQAFRPLHEGGCPLVKK' A
#
# COMPACT_ATOMS: atom_id res chain seq x y z
N GLU A 1 8.27 12.59 9.61
CA GLU A 1 7.99 11.63 8.52
C GLU A 1 8.26 12.32 7.19
N LEU A 2 8.72 11.58 6.17
CA LEU A 2 9.00 12.15 4.84
C LEU A 2 7.81 11.85 3.91
N PRO A 3 7.04 12.86 3.47
CA PRO A 3 5.87 12.63 2.63
C PRO A 3 6.25 12.16 1.21
N ILE A 4 5.40 11.34 0.61
CA ILE A 4 5.52 10.84 -0.77
C ILE A 4 4.20 11.09 -1.48
N ASN A 5 4.26 11.82 -2.61
CA ASN A 5 3.12 11.97 -3.51
C ASN A 5 3.63 11.97 -4.96
N ASP A 6 3.54 10.81 -5.62
CA ASP A 6 4.04 10.58 -6.96
C ASP A 6 3.08 9.71 -7.80
N PHE A 7 3.53 9.28 -8.98
CA PHE A 7 2.74 8.47 -9.91
C PHE A 7 2.27 7.13 -9.31
N MET A 8 3.04 6.53 -8.41
CA MET A 8 2.78 5.22 -7.82
C MET A 8 2.18 5.29 -6.41
N THR A 9 2.48 6.36 -5.67
CA THR A 9 2.12 6.51 -4.26
C THR A 9 1.40 7.83 -4.04
N ARG A 10 0.11 7.75 -3.72
CA ARG A 10 -0.70 8.91 -3.31
C ARG A 10 -0.73 9.01 -1.80
N ASN A 11 -0.50 10.21 -1.26
CA ASN A 11 -0.57 10.50 0.17
C ASN A 11 0.21 9.52 1.07
N GLY A 12 1.33 9.00 0.57
CA GLY A 12 2.18 8.10 1.33
C GLY A 12 3.20 8.85 2.18
N ARG A 13 3.92 8.12 3.02
CA ARG A 13 5.05 8.66 3.79
C ARG A 13 6.06 7.58 4.16
N ILE A 14 7.30 7.99 4.42
CA ILE A 14 8.33 7.12 4.99
C ILE A 14 8.25 7.21 6.52
N ARG A 15 7.92 6.08 7.16
CA ARG A 15 7.94 5.88 8.62
C ARG A 15 9.37 5.73 9.13
N GLU A 16 9.56 5.89 10.44
CA GLU A 16 10.88 5.88 11.09
C GLU A 16 11.73 4.62 10.83
N ASP A 17 11.09 3.47 10.62
CA ASP A 17 11.75 2.22 10.22
C ASP A 17 12.13 2.15 8.73
N GLY A 18 11.97 3.25 7.99
CA GLY A 18 12.19 3.32 6.54
C GLY A 18 11.04 2.74 5.71
N ARG A 19 9.95 2.28 6.33
CA ARG A 19 8.80 1.71 5.61
C ARG A 19 7.98 2.80 4.95
N VAL A 20 7.67 2.63 3.66
CA VAL A 20 6.64 3.43 2.98
C VAL A 20 5.27 2.99 3.47
N ILE A 21 4.58 3.87 4.18
CA ILE A 21 3.18 3.70 4.60
C ILE A 21 2.30 4.40 3.57
N ARG A 22 1.37 3.63 2.99
CA ARG A 22 0.39 4.07 2.00
C ARG A 22 -0.78 3.11 1.98
N ASP A 23 -1.90 3.52 1.40
CA ASP A 23 -3.02 2.61 1.23
C ASP A 23 -2.66 1.43 0.30
N MET A 24 -3.23 0.27 0.63
CA MET A 24 -3.08 -0.96 -0.11
C MET A 24 -4.43 -1.37 -0.69
N TYR A 25 -4.43 -2.00 -1.87
CA TYR A 25 -5.66 -2.40 -2.54
C TYR A 25 -5.78 -3.92 -2.55
N LEU A 26 -6.91 -4.44 -2.08
CA LEU A 26 -7.32 -5.80 -2.37
C LEU A 26 -7.90 -5.83 -3.78
N MET A 27 -7.29 -6.62 -4.65
CA MET A 27 -7.70 -6.73 -6.05
C MET A 27 -8.19 -8.13 -6.37
N GLN A 28 -9.22 -8.20 -7.21
CA GLN A 28 -9.73 -9.44 -7.77
C GLN A 28 -9.53 -9.44 -9.27
N VAL A 29 -9.04 -10.57 -9.81
CA VAL A 29 -8.92 -10.78 -11.25
C VAL A 29 -10.32 -10.74 -11.89
N LYS A 30 -10.45 -9.97 -12.96
CA LYS A 30 -11.69 -9.84 -13.73
C LYS A 30 -12.01 -11.14 -14.48
N THR A 31 -13.30 -11.39 -14.73
CA THR A 31 -13.71 -12.44 -15.68
C THR A 31 -13.38 -12.03 -17.12
N PRO A 32 -13.35 -12.96 -18.10
CA PRO A 32 -13.12 -12.62 -19.50
C PRO A 32 -14.10 -11.56 -20.03
N GLU A 33 -15.36 -11.58 -19.59
CA GLU A 33 -16.40 -10.63 -20.01
C GLU A 33 -16.23 -9.24 -19.38
N GLU A 34 -15.57 -9.16 -18.22
CA GLU A 34 -15.29 -7.90 -17.52
C GLU A 34 -14.04 -7.18 -18.07
N SER A 35 -13.12 -7.89 -18.74
CA SER A 35 -11.87 -7.36 -19.28
C SER A 35 -12.08 -6.74 -20.66
N LYS A 36 -11.80 -5.44 -20.80
CA LYS A 36 -12.07 -4.67 -22.04
C LYS A 36 -10.83 -4.36 -22.87
N SER A 37 -9.64 -4.66 -22.36
CA SER A 37 -8.37 -4.45 -23.05
C SER A 37 -7.28 -5.32 -22.43
N GLU A 38 -6.14 -5.41 -23.10
CA GLU A 38 -4.99 -6.24 -22.69
C GLU A 38 -4.57 -6.04 -21.22
N TRP A 39 -4.68 -4.82 -20.69
CA TRP A 39 -4.23 -4.47 -19.35
C TRP A 39 -5.38 -4.26 -18.35
N ASP A 40 -6.63 -4.52 -18.75
CA ASP A 40 -7.82 -4.38 -17.90
C ASP A 40 -8.09 -5.64 -17.07
N LEU A 41 -7.14 -6.00 -16.21
CA LEU A 41 -7.06 -7.35 -15.64
C LEU A 41 -7.71 -7.51 -14.27
N ALA A 42 -7.88 -6.43 -13.49
CA ALA A 42 -8.30 -6.52 -12.11
C ALA A 42 -9.26 -5.39 -11.71
N LYS A 43 -10.08 -5.67 -10.70
CA LYS A 43 -10.93 -4.69 -10.03
C LYS A 43 -10.53 -4.55 -8.57
N ILE A 44 -10.61 -3.34 -8.03
CA ILE A 44 -10.39 -3.08 -6.60
C ILE A 44 -11.64 -3.53 -5.85
N VAL A 45 -11.45 -4.43 -4.89
CA VAL A 45 -12.51 -4.94 -4.00
C VAL A 45 -12.54 -4.13 -2.70
N ALA A 46 -11.39 -3.73 -2.20
CA ALA A 46 -11.28 -2.91 -1.01
C ALA A 46 -10.01 -2.06 -1.02
N THR A 47 -10.07 -0.93 -0.33
CA THR A 47 -8.91 -0.10 0.02
C THR A 47 -8.63 -0.29 1.50
N ILE A 48 -7.42 -0.72 1.83
CA ILE A 48 -6.95 -0.93 3.20
C ILE A 48 -6.10 0.28 3.58
N PRO A 49 -6.51 1.06 4.61
CA PRO A 49 -5.74 2.20 5.07
C PRO A 49 -4.31 1.82 5.43
N GLY A 50 -3.33 2.66 5.08
CA GLY A 50 -1.92 2.37 5.35
C GLY A 50 -1.61 2.00 6.81
N GLU A 51 -2.23 2.67 7.78
CA GLU A 51 -2.05 2.36 9.22
C GLU A 51 -2.48 0.94 9.61
N GLN A 52 -3.40 0.33 8.84
CA GLN A 52 -3.91 -1.01 9.08
C GLN A 52 -3.22 -2.05 8.19
N ALA A 53 -2.73 -1.64 7.02
CA ALA A 53 -2.11 -2.52 6.04
C ALA A 53 -0.70 -2.98 6.45
N PHE A 54 -0.01 -2.20 7.28
CA PHE A 54 1.34 -2.52 7.73
C PHE A 54 1.36 -2.85 9.22
N ARG A 55 2.29 -3.72 9.60
CA ARG A 55 2.54 -4.04 11.00
C ARG A 55 2.83 -2.77 11.82
N PRO A 56 2.31 -2.66 13.06
CA PRO A 56 2.68 -1.59 13.97
C PRO A 56 4.20 -1.48 14.15
N LEU A 57 4.71 -0.25 14.29
CA LEU A 57 6.16 0.02 14.39
C LEU A 57 6.82 -0.78 15.53
N HIS A 58 6.16 -0.86 16.68
CA HIS A 58 6.68 -1.52 17.88
C HIS A 58 6.80 -3.05 17.76
N GLU A 59 6.10 -3.67 16.80
CA GLU A 59 6.19 -5.09 16.49
C GLU A 59 7.16 -5.38 15.32
N GLY A 60 7.78 -4.34 14.75
CA GLY A 60 8.67 -4.45 13.60
C GLY A 60 10.09 -4.90 13.96
N GLY A 61 10.55 -4.62 15.19
CA GLY A 61 11.88 -5.03 15.67
C GLY A 61 13.06 -4.38 14.93
N CYS A 62 12.85 -3.23 14.26
CA CYS A 62 13.91 -2.54 13.52
C CYS A 62 14.99 -2.01 14.50
N PRO A 63 16.26 -2.45 14.40
CA PRO A 63 17.32 -2.04 15.33
C PRO A 63 17.73 -0.56 15.19
N LEU A 64 17.33 0.09 14.09
CA LEU A 64 17.60 1.51 13.83
C LEU A 64 16.54 2.44 14.43
N VAL A 65 15.38 1.90 14.78
CA VAL A 65 14.34 2.65 15.50
C VAL A 65 14.69 2.58 16.97
N LYS A 66 15.17 3.70 17.52
CA LYS A 66 15.48 3.80 18.95
C LYS A 66 14.16 3.77 19.72
N LYS A 67 14.10 2.95 20.78
CA LYS A 67 12.99 2.99 21.75
C LYS A 67 13.03 4.26 22.57
#